data_AF-A0A9P0A8Y1-F1
#
_entry.id   AF-A0A9P0A8Y1-F1
#
_cell.length_a   1.000
_cell.length_b   1.000
_cell.length_c   1.000
_cell.angle_alpha   90.00
_cell.angle_beta   90.00
_cell.angle_gamma   90.00
#
_symmetry.space_group_name_H-M   'P 1'
#
loop_
_entity.id
_entity.type
_entity.pdbx_description
1 polymer ?
#
loop_
_entity_poly.entity_id
_entity_poly.type
_entity_poly.pdbx_seq_one_letter_code
_entity_poly.pdbx_strand_id
1 'polypeptide(L)'
;MRAEEEKRMAERKKQEEERRQREVEEKKQRDIEEKRRRLEEAEKKRQAMMAALKVDQSKNKGPNFTIAKKADPGMSLSSAQLERNKTKEQIEEEKKISLSFRIKPLNLEGYSIHKLQAKATELWETIVKLETEKYDLEERQKRQDYDLKELKERQKQQLRHKALKKGLDPEALTGKYPPKIQVASKYERRVDTRSYDDKKQLFEGGWENTYAEFVEYKWQEKQDRFAKRKKTKLPKWFGERPGKKKGEPESPEEEEVKKDDEDADAGGDDEEEEEGEEEEEEEAEEEEEEEEEEEEEEEEEEEEE
;
A
#
# COMPACT_ATOMS: atom_id res chain seq x y z
N MET A 1 36.75 -25.13 -83.19
CA MET A 1 36.32 -23.73 -82.97
C MET A 1 34.82 -23.64 -82.65
N ARG A 2 34.34 -24.30 -81.58
CA ARG A 2 32.97 -24.12 -81.06
C ARG A 2 32.96 -24.34 -79.54
N ALA A 3 33.72 -25.36 -79.10
CA ALA A 3 34.00 -25.63 -77.68
C ALA A 3 34.85 -24.54 -76.97
N GLU A 4 35.71 -23.81 -77.69
CA GLU A 4 36.46 -22.67 -77.11
C GLU A 4 35.61 -21.40 -76.98
N GLU A 5 34.68 -21.16 -77.90
CA GLU A 5 33.70 -20.07 -77.79
C GLU A 5 32.72 -20.32 -76.63
N GLU A 6 32.29 -21.57 -76.46
CA GLU A 6 31.37 -21.96 -75.39
C GLU A 6 32.02 -21.85 -73.99
N LYS A 7 33.30 -22.22 -73.86
CA LYS A 7 34.08 -22.02 -72.63
C LYS A 7 34.30 -20.54 -72.30
N ARG A 8 34.60 -19.71 -73.30
CA ARG A 8 34.79 -18.25 -73.10
C ARG A 8 33.49 -17.54 -72.71
N MET A 9 32.34 -18.00 -73.22
CA MET A 9 31.02 -17.48 -72.84
C MET A 9 30.60 -17.94 -71.44
N ALA A 10 30.92 -19.18 -71.06
CA ALA A 10 30.66 -19.70 -69.71
C ALA A 10 31.52 -19.00 -68.64
N GLU A 11 32.79 -18.72 -68.93
CA GLU A 11 33.69 -18.02 -68.01
C GLU A 11 33.28 -16.55 -67.81
N ARG A 12 32.81 -15.88 -68.88
CA ARG A 12 32.25 -14.53 -68.80
C ARG A 12 30.96 -14.48 -67.99
N LYS A 13 30.08 -15.49 -68.14
CA LYS A 13 28.83 -15.60 -67.37
C LYS A 13 29.10 -15.90 -65.88
N LYS A 14 30.13 -16.70 -65.58
CA LYS A 14 30.55 -17.00 -64.20
C LYS A 14 31.17 -15.78 -63.50
N GLN A 15 31.98 -14.98 -64.20
CA GLN A 15 32.53 -13.73 -63.65
C GLN A 15 31.45 -12.66 -63.39
N GLU A 16 30.40 -12.61 -64.21
CA GLU A 16 29.29 -11.67 -64.02
C GLU A 16 28.38 -12.07 -62.86
N GLU A 17 28.15 -13.38 -62.66
CA GLU A 17 27.41 -13.92 -61.52
C GLU A 17 28.18 -13.76 -60.20
N GLU A 18 29.50 -13.97 -60.21
CA GLU A 18 30.37 -13.80 -59.04
C GLU A 18 30.53 -12.33 -58.62
N ARG A 19 30.55 -11.40 -59.58
CA ARG A 19 30.47 -9.95 -59.28
C ARG A 19 29.15 -9.57 -58.64
N ARG A 20 28.04 -10.11 -59.12
CA ARG A 20 26.71 -9.84 -58.56
C ARG A 20 26.55 -10.40 -57.15
N GLN A 21 27.13 -11.56 -56.86
CA GLN A 21 27.12 -12.15 -55.52
C GLN A 21 27.98 -11.34 -54.53
N ARG A 22 29.18 -10.88 -54.94
CA ARG A 22 30.02 -9.99 -54.11
C ARG A 22 29.35 -8.65 -53.82
N GLU A 23 28.69 -8.04 -54.80
CA GLU A 23 27.97 -6.77 -54.61
C GLU A 23 26.78 -6.92 -53.65
N VAL A 24 26.09 -8.07 -53.66
CA VAL A 24 24.98 -8.36 -52.72
C VAL A 24 25.50 -8.62 -51.31
N GLU A 25 26.61 -9.33 -51.14
CA GLU A 25 27.23 -9.56 -49.83
C GLU A 25 27.84 -8.28 -49.25
N GLU A 26 28.49 -7.45 -50.07
CA GLU A 26 29.05 -6.16 -49.64
C GLU A 26 27.95 -5.16 -49.26
N LYS A 27 26.83 -5.12 -50.00
CA LYS A 27 25.66 -4.31 -49.64
C LYS A 27 25.02 -4.80 -48.34
N LYS A 28 24.95 -6.13 -48.14
CA LYS A 28 24.44 -6.73 -46.90
C LYS A 28 25.35 -6.46 -45.70
N GLN A 29 26.67 -6.47 -45.88
CA GLN A 29 27.64 -6.10 -44.84
C GLN A 29 27.56 -4.61 -44.49
N ARG A 30 27.44 -3.72 -45.50
CA ARG A 30 27.22 -2.29 -45.27
C ARG A 30 25.90 -2.00 -44.55
N ASP A 31 24.81 -2.69 -44.89
CA ASP A 31 23.53 -2.54 -44.20
C ASP A 31 23.58 -3.03 -42.73
N ILE A 32 24.40 -4.05 -42.43
CA ILE A 32 24.62 -4.55 -41.06
C ILE A 32 25.50 -3.59 -40.26
N GLU A 33 26.57 -3.05 -40.86
CA GLU A 33 27.45 -2.08 -40.24
C GLU A 33 26.77 -0.72 -40.03
N GLU A 34 25.93 -0.26 -40.95
CA GLU A 34 25.15 0.97 -40.80
C GLU A 34 24.08 0.84 -39.71
N LYS A 35 23.41 -0.32 -39.62
CA LYS A 35 22.49 -0.62 -38.50
C LYS A 35 23.22 -0.70 -37.17
N ARG A 36 24.42 -1.30 -37.13
CA ARG A 36 25.27 -1.35 -35.93
C ARG A 36 25.74 0.05 -35.53
N ARG A 37 26.20 0.87 -36.48
CA ARG A 37 26.61 2.25 -36.24
C ARG A 37 25.45 3.13 -35.75
N ARG A 38 24.24 2.91 -36.25
CA ARG A 38 23.03 3.62 -35.79
C ARG A 38 22.64 3.25 -34.37
N LEU A 39 22.83 1.99 -33.97
CA LEU A 39 22.62 1.55 -32.59
C LEU A 39 23.71 2.09 -31.65
N GLU A 40 24.98 2.06 -32.08
CA GLU A 40 26.11 2.63 -31.32
C GLU A 40 26.01 4.16 -31.18
N GLU A 41 25.55 4.90 -32.20
CA GLU A 41 25.27 6.35 -32.09
C GLU A 41 24.08 6.65 -31.17
N ALA A 42 23.04 5.81 -31.17
CA ALA A 42 21.90 5.97 -30.27
C ALA A 42 22.29 5.67 -28.81
N GLU A 43 23.10 4.63 -28.58
CA GLU A 43 23.64 4.30 -27.26
C GLU A 43 24.60 5.40 -26.76
N LYS A 44 25.51 5.86 -27.62
CA LYS A 44 26.43 6.97 -27.30
C LYS A 44 25.68 8.27 -27.01
N LYS A 45 24.59 8.55 -27.74
CA LYS A 45 23.72 9.72 -27.47
C LYS A 45 22.96 9.55 -26.15
N ARG A 46 22.50 8.34 -25.82
CA ARG A 46 21.87 8.03 -24.52
C ARG A 46 22.88 8.14 -23.37
N GLN A 47 24.10 7.67 -23.56
CA GLN A 47 25.18 7.75 -22.57
C GLN A 47 25.65 9.20 -22.38
N ALA A 48 25.74 9.99 -23.45
CA ALA A 48 26.04 11.42 -23.38
C ALA A 48 24.92 12.20 -22.68
N MET A 49 23.66 11.88 -22.92
CA MET A 49 22.51 12.49 -22.22
C MET A 49 22.49 12.12 -20.73
N MET A 50 22.80 10.86 -20.39
CA MET A 50 22.91 10.42 -18.99
C MET A 50 24.13 11.04 -18.28
N ALA A 51 25.25 11.22 -18.98
CA ALA A 51 26.43 11.90 -18.46
C ALA A 51 26.19 13.41 -18.26
N ALA A 52 25.51 14.07 -19.19
CA ALA A 52 25.11 15.47 -19.04
C ALA A 52 24.17 15.68 -17.84
N LEU A 53 23.21 14.78 -17.63
CA LEU A 53 22.32 14.80 -16.47
C LEU A 53 23.08 14.57 -15.15
N LYS A 54 24.09 13.69 -15.16
CA LYS A 54 24.95 13.42 -13.99
C LYS A 54 25.86 14.59 -13.64
N VAL A 55 26.35 15.32 -14.64
CA VAL A 55 27.14 16.56 -14.43
C VAL A 55 26.26 17.66 -13.85
N ASP A 56 25.00 17.79 -14.28
CA ASP A 56 24.07 18.79 -13.76
C ASP A 56 23.67 18.51 -12.30
N GLN A 57 23.43 17.24 -11.94
CA GLN A 57 23.22 16.85 -10.54
C GLN A 57 24.45 17.08 -9.64
N SER A 58 25.66 17.03 -10.19
CA SER A 58 26.88 17.27 -9.39
C SER A 58 27.12 18.74 -9.05
N LYS A 59 26.53 19.68 -9.82
CA LYS A 59 26.64 21.13 -9.57
C LYS A 59 25.65 21.63 -8.50
N ASN A 60 24.58 20.88 -8.21
CA ASN A 60 23.57 21.23 -7.20
C ASN A 60 23.76 20.55 -5.83
N LYS A 61 24.94 19.99 -5.55
CA LYS A 61 25.24 19.36 -4.26
C LYS A 61 25.71 20.40 -3.25
N GLY A 62 24.80 21.31 -2.89
CA GLY A 62 24.95 22.16 -1.69
C GLY A 62 24.82 21.33 -0.40
N PRO A 63 25.18 21.90 0.77
CA PRO A 63 25.14 21.22 2.06
C PRO A 63 23.76 20.61 2.34
N ASN A 64 23.77 19.36 2.78
CA ASN A 64 22.64 18.47 2.98
C ASN A 64 21.73 18.88 4.18
N PHE A 65 21.18 20.10 4.18
CA PHE A 65 20.34 20.59 5.28
C PHE A 65 19.10 21.40 4.89
N THR A 66 18.78 21.54 3.60
CA THR A 66 17.52 22.18 3.18
C THR A 66 16.76 21.30 2.21
N ILE A 67 15.60 20.82 2.66
CA ILE A 67 14.64 20.07 1.84
C ILE A 67 14.00 21.07 0.88
N ALA A 68 14.59 21.23 -0.30
CA ALA A 68 13.93 21.91 -1.40
C ALA A 68 12.72 21.05 -1.81
N LYS A 69 11.52 21.64 -1.77
CA LYS A 69 10.28 21.03 -2.26
C LYS A 69 10.52 20.55 -3.68
N LYS A 70 10.32 19.24 -3.88
CA LYS A 70 10.48 18.55 -5.16
C LYS A 70 9.64 19.23 -6.24
N ALA A 71 10.30 19.85 -7.21
CA ALA A 71 9.77 19.98 -8.54
C ALA A 71 10.10 18.68 -9.29
N ASP A 72 9.10 18.13 -9.97
CA ASP A 72 9.13 16.98 -10.89
C ASP A 72 9.36 15.56 -10.30
N PRO A 73 8.30 14.73 -10.17
CA PRO A 73 8.39 13.32 -9.77
C PRO A 73 8.92 12.39 -10.88
N GLY A 74 9.23 12.89 -12.07
CA GLY A 74 9.41 12.06 -13.28
C GLY A 74 10.83 11.67 -13.67
N MET A 75 11.88 12.33 -13.16
CA MET A 75 13.23 12.20 -13.78
C MET A 75 14.37 11.76 -12.88
N SER A 76 14.15 11.55 -11.58
CA SER A 76 15.18 10.99 -10.70
C SER A 76 14.83 9.57 -10.30
N LEU A 77 15.02 8.63 -11.24
CA LEU A 77 15.04 7.22 -10.90
C LEU A 77 16.35 6.95 -10.14
N SER A 78 16.22 6.59 -8.87
CA SER A 78 17.34 6.11 -8.06
C SER A 78 18.06 4.95 -8.79
N SER A 79 19.36 4.76 -8.53
CA SER A 79 20.11 3.62 -9.08
C SER A 79 19.40 2.28 -8.86
N ALA A 80 18.74 2.12 -7.70
CA ALA A 80 17.93 0.95 -7.39
C ALA A 80 16.66 0.81 -8.26
N GLN A 81 16.05 1.93 -8.68
CA GLN A 81 14.91 1.91 -9.60
C GLN A 81 15.35 1.59 -11.02
N LEU A 82 16.55 2.01 -11.43
CA LEU A 82 17.13 1.64 -12.73
C LEU A 82 17.45 0.14 -12.81
N GLU A 83 17.97 -0.46 -11.74
CA GLU A 83 18.23 -1.90 -11.67
C GLU A 83 16.93 -2.73 -11.69
N ARG A 84 15.88 -2.26 -11.02
CA ARG A 84 14.55 -2.90 -11.04
C ARG A 84 13.85 -2.81 -12.41
N ASN A 85 14.26 -1.86 -13.25
CA ASN A 85 13.75 -1.71 -14.63
C ASN A 85 14.62 -2.41 -15.68
N LYS A 86 15.66 -3.16 -15.28
CA LYS A 86 16.39 -4.02 -16.21
C LYS A 86 15.47 -5.13 -16.70
N THR A 87 15.48 -5.35 -18.01
CA THR A 87 14.70 -6.44 -18.59
C THR A 87 15.27 -7.79 -18.16
N LYS A 88 14.43 -8.83 -18.13
CA LYS A 88 14.86 -10.19 -17.77
C LYS A 88 16.08 -10.65 -18.58
N GLU A 89 16.10 -10.31 -19.86
CA GLU A 89 17.20 -10.62 -20.79
C GLU A 89 18.50 -9.91 -20.40
N GLN A 90 18.45 -8.63 -20.00
CA GLN A 90 19.62 -7.91 -19.50
C GLN A 90 20.20 -8.52 -18.21
N ILE A 91 19.34 -8.98 -17.30
CA ILE A 91 19.79 -9.64 -16.06
C ILE A 91 20.43 -10.99 -16.38
N GLU A 92 19.91 -11.74 -17.35
CA GLU A 92 20.48 -13.02 -17.79
C GLU A 92 21.82 -12.84 -18.50
N GLU A 93 21.97 -11.80 -19.33
CA GLU A 93 23.23 -11.42 -19.95
C GLU A 93 24.27 -10.97 -18.93
N GLU A 94 23.91 -10.10 -17.99
CA GLU A 94 24.78 -9.69 -16.87
C GLU A 94 25.19 -10.90 -16.02
N LYS A 95 24.27 -11.83 -15.75
CA LYS A 95 24.58 -13.09 -15.06
C LYS A 95 25.56 -13.94 -15.87
N LYS A 96 25.36 -14.08 -17.18
CA LYS A 96 26.25 -14.85 -18.07
C LYS A 96 27.66 -14.24 -18.11
N ILE A 97 27.75 -12.92 -18.23
CA ILE A 97 29.02 -12.19 -18.19
C ILE A 97 29.70 -12.37 -16.84
N SER A 98 28.95 -12.23 -15.74
CA SER A 98 29.47 -12.40 -14.37
C SER A 98 30.01 -13.82 -14.14
N LEU A 99 29.28 -14.84 -14.62
CA LEU A 99 29.70 -16.23 -14.55
C LEU A 99 30.95 -16.49 -15.40
N SER A 100 31.07 -15.88 -16.57
CA SER A 100 32.28 -16.00 -17.40
C SER A 100 33.53 -15.40 -16.74
N PHE A 101 33.37 -14.34 -15.94
CA PHE A 101 34.48 -13.76 -15.18
C PHE A 101 34.86 -14.62 -13.97
N ARG A 102 33.87 -15.20 -13.29
CA ARG A 102 34.08 -16.03 -12.09
C ARG A 102 34.57 -17.44 -12.45
N ILE A 103 34.11 -18.01 -13.55
CA ILE A 103 34.50 -19.32 -14.06
C ILE A 103 35.53 -19.13 -15.17
N LYS A 104 36.79 -19.07 -14.78
CA LYS A 104 37.90 -19.02 -15.76
C LYS A 104 38.06 -20.38 -16.44
N PRO A 105 38.22 -20.43 -17.78
CA PRO A 105 38.51 -21.67 -18.48
C PRO A 105 39.77 -22.34 -17.93
N LEU A 106 39.70 -23.65 -17.70
CA LEU A 106 40.84 -24.41 -17.23
C LEU A 106 41.81 -24.67 -18.39
N ASN A 107 43.03 -24.14 -18.29
CA ASN A 107 44.11 -24.52 -19.18
C ASN A 107 44.99 -25.56 -18.47
N LEU A 108 44.92 -26.82 -18.91
CA LEU A 108 45.61 -27.95 -18.29
C LEU A 108 46.79 -28.45 -19.14
N GLU A 109 47.08 -27.80 -20.27
CA GLU A 109 48.12 -28.23 -21.19
C GLU A 109 49.52 -28.02 -20.59
N GLY A 110 50.35 -29.06 -20.57
CA GLY A 110 51.70 -29.02 -19.98
C GLY A 110 51.77 -29.14 -18.46
N TYR A 111 50.65 -29.46 -17.77
CA TYR A 111 50.68 -29.72 -16.34
C TYR A 111 51.31 -31.09 -16.03
N SER A 112 52.17 -31.15 -15.01
CA SER A 112 52.67 -32.42 -14.47
C SER A 112 51.61 -33.08 -13.57
N ILE A 113 51.72 -34.40 -13.35
CA ILE A 113 50.76 -35.18 -12.54
C ILE A 113 50.54 -34.55 -11.15
N HIS A 114 51.61 -34.13 -10.47
CA HIS A 114 51.50 -33.47 -9.16
C HIS A 114 50.77 -32.11 -9.24
N LYS A 115 50.98 -31.33 -10.30
CA LYS A 115 50.25 -30.06 -10.51
C LYS A 115 48.78 -30.29 -10.81
N LEU A 116 48.44 -31.35 -11.55
CA LEU A 116 47.04 -31.74 -11.79
C LEU A 116 46.35 -32.14 -10.49
N GLN A 117 47.00 -32.94 -9.64
CA GLN A 117 46.48 -33.31 -8.32
C GLN A 117 46.24 -32.10 -7.44
N ALA A 118 47.20 -31.17 -7.35
CA ALA A 118 47.06 -29.94 -6.58
C ALA A 118 45.92 -29.04 -7.11
N LYS A 119 45.74 -28.95 -8.44
CA LYS A 119 44.64 -28.18 -9.02
C LYS A 119 43.29 -28.83 -8.77
N ALA A 120 43.22 -30.16 -8.79
CA ALA A 120 41.99 -30.89 -8.47
C ALA A 120 41.57 -30.67 -7.00
N THR A 121 42.52 -30.70 -6.05
CA THR A 121 42.23 -30.43 -4.64
C THR A 121 41.77 -28.99 -4.42
N GLU A 122 42.42 -28.00 -5.05
CA GLU A 122 42.02 -26.59 -4.97
C GLU A 122 40.58 -26.36 -5.50
N LEU A 123 40.26 -26.97 -6.65
CA LEU A 123 38.91 -26.89 -7.22
C LEU A 123 37.88 -27.56 -6.30
N TRP A 124 38.23 -28.70 -5.72
CA TRP A 124 37.36 -29.40 -4.78
C TRP A 124 37.06 -28.55 -3.53
N GLU A 125 38.07 -27.96 -2.90
CA GLU A 125 37.89 -27.06 -1.75
C GLU A 125 37.04 -25.84 -2.12
N THR A 126 37.26 -25.28 -3.31
CA THR A 126 36.46 -24.16 -3.83
C THR A 126 34.99 -24.55 -4.03
N ILE A 127 34.73 -25.74 -4.57
CA ILE A 127 33.36 -26.27 -4.76
C ILE A 127 32.68 -26.45 -3.42
N VAL A 128 33.35 -27.07 -2.43
CA VAL A 128 32.78 -27.25 -1.08
C VAL A 128 32.40 -25.90 -0.48
N LYS A 129 33.29 -24.89 -0.57
CA LYS A 129 32.99 -23.53 -0.10
C LYS A 129 31.78 -22.92 -0.81
N LEU A 130 31.73 -22.98 -2.14
CA LEU A 130 30.60 -22.44 -2.91
C LEU A 130 29.27 -23.15 -2.59
N GLU A 131 29.29 -24.45 -2.32
CA GLU A 131 28.09 -25.19 -1.94
C GLU A 131 27.60 -24.78 -0.54
N THR A 132 28.52 -24.56 0.42
CA THR A 132 28.15 -24.02 1.74
C THR A 132 27.56 -22.60 1.64
N GLU A 133 28.17 -21.72 0.84
CA GLU A 133 27.66 -20.36 0.61
C GLU A 133 26.27 -20.39 -0.06
N LYS A 134 26.05 -21.32 -1.00
CA LYS A 134 24.76 -21.52 -1.66
C LYS A 134 23.69 -21.95 -0.66
N TYR A 135 23.99 -22.93 0.21
CA TYR A 135 23.07 -23.37 1.25
C TYR A 135 22.64 -22.22 2.17
N ASP A 136 23.59 -21.40 2.65
CA ASP A 136 23.29 -20.25 3.51
C ASP A 136 22.42 -19.20 2.79
N LEU A 137 22.64 -19.00 1.48
CA LEU A 137 21.83 -18.10 0.66
C LEU A 137 20.41 -18.63 0.44
N GLU A 138 20.26 -19.93 0.19
CA GLU A 138 18.95 -20.58 0.02
C GLU A 138 18.14 -20.53 1.32
N GLU A 139 18.76 -20.79 2.47
CA GLU A 139 18.10 -20.66 3.78
C GLU A 139 17.68 -19.20 4.07
N ARG A 140 18.55 -18.22 3.74
CA ARG A 140 18.19 -16.80 3.84
C ARG A 140 17.02 -16.44 2.93
N GLN A 141 17.00 -16.97 1.70
CA GLN A 141 15.91 -16.75 0.76
C GLN A 141 14.59 -17.30 1.30
N LYS A 142 14.58 -18.53 1.83
CA LYS A 142 13.38 -19.12 2.45
C LYS A 142 12.84 -18.25 3.59
N ARG A 143 13.72 -17.71 4.43
CA ARG A 143 13.33 -16.80 5.52
C ARG A 143 12.70 -15.52 4.99
N GLN A 144 13.31 -14.90 3.97
CA GLN A 144 12.76 -13.70 3.33
C GLN A 144 11.40 -13.97 2.68
N ASP A 145 11.23 -15.14 2.04
CA ASP A 145 9.97 -15.54 1.43
C ASP A 145 8.86 -15.75 2.49
N TYR A 146 9.22 -16.28 3.67
CA TYR A 146 8.31 -16.36 4.82
C TYR A 146 7.91 -14.96 5.30
N ASP A 147 8.88 -14.08 5.58
CA ASP A 147 8.62 -12.72 6.03
C ASP A 147 7.73 -11.95 5.02
N LEU A 148 7.96 -12.14 3.72
CA LEU A 148 7.14 -11.54 2.66
C LEU A 148 5.71 -12.10 2.63
N LYS A 149 5.50 -13.38 2.93
CA LYS A 149 4.15 -13.97 3.03
C LYS A 149 3.41 -13.39 4.24
N GLU A 150 4.07 -13.31 5.39
CA GLU A 150 3.50 -12.75 6.61
C GLU A 150 3.12 -11.26 6.44
N LEU A 151 4.00 -10.46 5.83
CA LEU A 151 3.72 -9.05 5.55
C LEU A 151 2.54 -8.88 4.58
N LYS A 152 2.41 -9.74 3.57
CA LYS A 152 1.27 -9.72 2.65
C LYS A 152 -0.03 -10.08 3.36
N GLU A 153 -0.02 -11.06 4.25
CA GLU A 153 -1.22 -11.45 4.99
C GLU A 153 -1.63 -10.36 5.99
N ARG A 154 -0.68 -9.76 6.72
CA ARG A 154 -0.93 -8.58 7.57
C ARG A 154 -1.50 -7.41 6.76
N GLN A 155 -0.96 -7.15 5.57
CA GLN A 155 -1.50 -6.12 4.68
C GLN A 155 -2.93 -6.47 4.24
N LYS A 156 -3.20 -7.74 3.92
CA LYS A 156 -4.55 -8.21 3.55
C LYS A 156 -5.55 -8.03 4.70
N GLN A 157 -5.17 -8.37 5.93
CA GLN A 157 -5.98 -8.14 7.13
C GLN A 157 -6.25 -6.66 7.37
N GLN A 158 -5.23 -5.79 7.25
CA GLN A 158 -5.43 -4.34 7.35
C GLN A 158 -6.38 -3.80 6.29
N LEU A 159 -6.29 -4.31 5.05
CA LEU A 159 -7.20 -3.94 3.97
C LEU A 159 -8.63 -4.45 4.19
N ARG A 160 -8.79 -5.67 4.73
CA ARG A 160 -10.09 -6.24 5.13
C ARG A 160 -10.76 -5.41 6.23
N HIS A 161 -10.04 -5.14 7.31
CA HIS A 161 -10.56 -4.31 8.41
C HIS A 161 -10.87 -2.88 7.94
N LYS A 162 -10.07 -2.33 7.03
CA LYS A 162 -10.36 -1.03 6.40
C LYS A 162 -11.57 -1.07 5.48
N ALA A 163 -11.86 -2.20 4.84
CA ALA A 163 -13.07 -2.38 4.04
C ALA A 163 -14.31 -2.47 4.94
N LEU A 164 -14.26 -3.29 5.99
CA LEU A 164 -15.32 -3.40 7.00
C LEU A 164 -15.64 -2.06 7.64
N LYS A 165 -14.62 -1.30 8.09
CA LYS A 165 -14.80 0.07 8.62
C LYS A 165 -15.38 1.08 7.63
N LYS A 166 -15.40 0.76 6.34
CA LYS A 166 -16.01 1.60 5.29
C LYS A 166 -17.37 1.08 4.85
N GLY A 167 -17.91 0.06 5.52
CA GLY A 167 -19.13 -0.63 5.11
C GLY A 167 -19.00 -1.35 3.76
N LEU A 168 -17.76 -1.63 3.33
CA LEU A 168 -17.47 -2.37 2.11
C LEU A 168 -17.24 -3.85 2.46
N ASP A 169 -17.53 -4.72 1.49
CA ASP A 169 -17.21 -6.16 1.56
C ASP A 169 -15.73 -6.36 1.96
N PRO A 170 -15.41 -7.26 2.92
CA PRO A 170 -14.05 -7.53 3.37
C PRO A 170 -13.04 -7.74 2.23
N GLU A 171 -13.44 -8.28 1.07
CA GLU A 171 -12.53 -8.47 -0.06
C GLU A 171 -12.48 -7.32 -1.07
N ALA A 172 -13.28 -6.27 -0.87
CA ALA A 172 -13.41 -5.17 -1.83
C ALA A 172 -12.10 -4.38 -2.04
N LEU A 173 -11.22 -4.35 -1.04
CA LEU A 173 -9.93 -3.62 -1.07
C LEU A 173 -8.72 -4.50 -1.41
N THR A 174 -8.89 -5.83 -1.52
CA THR A 174 -7.80 -6.78 -1.80
C THR A 174 -7.66 -7.10 -3.29
N GLY A 175 -8.65 -6.70 -4.10
CA GLY A 175 -8.68 -6.89 -5.55
C GLY A 175 -7.69 -6.03 -6.33
N LYS A 176 -7.46 -6.40 -7.60
CA LYS A 176 -6.59 -5.66 -8.55
C LYS A 176 -7.10 -4.25 -8.86
N TYR A 177 -8.41 -4.06 -8.76
CA TYR A 177 -9.08 -2.81 -9.09
C TYR A 177 -9.70 -2.23 -7.82
N PRO A 178 -9.74 -0.89 -7.67
CA PRO A 178 -10.46 -0.26 -6.56
C PRO A 178 -11.91 -0.76 -6.47
N PRO A 179 -12.48 -0.82 -5.25
CA PRO A 179 -13.85 -1.26 -5.07
C PRO A 179 -14.83 -0.35 -5.81
N LYS A 180 -15.92 -0.93 -6.30
CA LYS A 180 -17.01 -0.15 -6.90
C LYS A 180 -17.79 0.55 -5.81
N ILE A 181 -17.92 1.87 -5.94
CA ILE A 181 -18.74 2.69 -5.04
C ILE A 181 -20.19 2.57 -5.51
N GLN A 182 -21.11 2.21 -4.61
CA GLN A 182 -22.53 2.33 -4.90
C GLN A 182 -22.92 3.81 -4.85
N VAL A 183 -23.70 4.29 -5.81
CA VAL A 183 -24.15 5.69 -5.87
C VAL A 183 -25.66 5.84 -5.73
N ALA A 184 -26.33 4.75 -5.41
CA ALA A 184 -27.76 4.65 -5.16
C ALA A 184 -28.01 3.41 -4.30
N SER A 185 -28.99 3.48 -3.40
CA SER A 185 -29.42 2.32 -2.61
C SER A 185 -30.24 1.35 -3.47
N LYS A 186 -30.15 0.05 -3.19
CA LYS A 186 -31.02 -0.97 -3.82
C LYS A 186 -32.50 -0.78 -3.46
N TYR A 187 -32.77 -0.09 -2.35
CA TYR A 187 -34.12 0.23 -1.87
C TYR A 187 -34.62 1.61 -2.35
N GLU A 188 -33.83 2.32 -3.15
CA GLU A 188 -34.17 3.64 -3.67
C GLU A 188 -35.34 3.53 -4.67
N ARG A 189 -36.55 3.85 -4.20
CA ARG A 189 -37.78 3.83 -5.01
C ARG A 189 -37.97 5.08 -5.87
N ARG A 190 -37.18 6.13 -5.64
CA ARG A 190 -37.25 7.41 -6.35
C ARG A 190 -35.89 7.73 -6.98
N VAL A 191 -35.89 8.34 -8.16
CA VAL A 191 -34.63 8.79 -8.78
C VAL A 191 -34.02 9.90 -7.92
N ASP A 192 -32.83 9.65 -7.37
CA ASP A 192 -32.08 10.65 -6.61
C ASP A 192 -31.65 11.81 -7.51
N THR A 193 -32.17 13.00 -7.21
CA THR A 193 -31.92 14.25 -7.93
C THR A 193 -30.60 14.94 -7.54
N ARG A 194 -29.88 14.43 -6.54
CA ARG A 194 -28.56 14.95 -6.13
C ARG A 194 -27.51 14.71 -7.20
N SER A 195 -26.47 15.55 -7.21
CA SER A 195 -25.37 15.45 -8.18
C SER A 195 -24.57 14.16 -7.99
N TYR A 196 -23.78 13.75 -9.00
CA TYR A 196 -22.93 12.55 -8.87
C TYR A 196 -21.92 12.69 -7.74
N ASP A 197 -21.30 13.87 -7.60
CA ASP A 197 -20.30 14.12 -6.57
C ASP A 197 -20.91 14.09 -5.16
N ASP A 198 -22.10 14.66 -4.97
CA ASP A 198 -22.80 14.60 -3.67
C ASP A 198 -23.19 13.16 -3.32
N LYS A 199 -23.72 12.40 -4.29
CA LYS A 199 -24.06 10.99 -4.08
C LYS A 199 -22.82 10.17 -3.76
N LYS A 200 -21.74 10.37 -4.51
CA LYS A 200 -20.47 9.71 -4.28
C LYS A 200 -19.96 9.97 -2.87
N GLN A 201 -19.99 11.21 -2.39
CA GLN A 201 -19.59 11.54 -1.03
C GLN A 201 -20.47 10.86 0.01
N LEU A 202 -21.80 10.88 -0.18
CA LEU A 202 -22.75 10.25 0.75
C LEU A 202 -22.46 8.76 0.94
N PHE A 203 -22.21 8.04 -0.18
CA PHE A 203 -21.93 6.60 -0.19
C PHE A 203 -20.45 6.23 0.00
N GLU A 204 -19.52 7.20 0.07
CA GLU A 204 -18.11 7.00 0.46
C GLU A 204 -17.87 7.28 1.96
N GLY A 205 -18.87 7.05 2.82
CA GLY A 205 -18.80 7.29 4.26
C GLY A 205 -19.19 8.73 4.67
N GLY A 206 -19.71 9.54 3.74
CA GLY A 206 -20.27 10.85 4.06
C GLY A 206 -21.54 10.78 4.89
N TRP A 207 -22.33 9.70 4.75
CA TRP A 207 -23.53 9.48 5.57
C TRP A 207 -23.22 9.41 7.08
N GLU A 208 -22.20 8.64 7.47
CA GLU A 208 -21.77 8.54 8.86
C GLU A 208 -21.37 9.91 9.44
N ASN A 209 -20.65 10.72 8.65
CA ASN A 209 -20.31 12.08 9.06
C ASN A 209 -21.55 12.95 9.21
N THR A 210 -22.50 12.91 8.26
CA THR A 210 -23.74 13.69 8.36
C THR A 210 -24.62 13.25 9.52
N TYR A 211 -24.62 11.95 9.84
CA TYR A 211 -25.33 11.40 10.97
C TYR A 211 -24.68 11.83 12.29
N ALA A 212 -23.35 11.74 12.40
CA ALA A 212 -22.60 12.22 13.55
C ALA A 212 -22.82 13.72 13.80
N GLU A 213 -22.76 14.55 12.75
CA GLU A 213 -23.07 15.98 12.82
C GLU A 213 -24.52 16.23 13.29
N PHE A 214 -25.48 15.43 12.81
CA PHE A 214 -26.87 15.52 13.24
C PHE A 214 -27.05 15.16 14.72
N VAL A 215 -26.40 14.09 15.18
CA VAL A 215 -26.41 13.66 16.59
C VAL A 215 -25.76 14.73 17.48
N GLU A 216 -24.62 15.29 17.07
CA GLU A 216 -23.95 16.36 17.80
C GLU A 216 -24.80 17.63 17.88
N TYR A 217 -25.47 18.00 16.78
CA TYR A 217 -26.45 19.08 16.77
C TYR A 217 -27.59 18.84 17.76
N LYS A 218 -28.18 17.63 17.77
CA LYS A 218 -29.24 17.25 18.70
C LYS A 218 -28.77 17.28 20.15
N TRP A 219 -27.55 16.83 20.41
CA TRP A 219 -26.93 16.92 21.73
C TRP A 219 -26.74 18.37 22.19
N GLN A 220 -26.21 19.23 21.32
CA GLN A 220 -26.05 20.66 21.62
C GLN A 220 -27.41 21.33 21.89
N GLU A 221 -28.45 21.00 21.12
CA GLU A 221 -29.81 21.47 21.35
C GLU A 221 -30.35 21.04 22.73
N LYS A 222 -30.16 19.77 23.11
CA LYS A 222 -30.51 19.26 24.45
C LYS A 222 -29.71 19.97 25.55
N GLN A 223 -28.41 20.17 25.37
CA GLN A 223 -27.54 20.88 26.31
C GLN A 223 -27.96 22.35 26.49
N ASP A 224 -28.27 23.05 25.40
CA ASP A 224 -28.77 24.42 25.43
C ASP A 224 -30.11 24.51 26.16
N ARG A 225 -31.02 23.56 25.91
CA ARG A 225 -32.30 23.46 26.61
C ARG A 225 -32.10 23.22 28.11
N PHE A 226 -31.21 22.30 28.46
CA PHE A 226 -30.86 22.00 29.85
C PHE A 226 -30.19 23.18 30.55
N ALA A 227 -29.31 23.93 29.86
CA ALA A 227 -28.67 25.12 30.39
C ALA A 227 -29.65 26.27 30.64
N LYS A 228 -30.70 26.37 29.81
CA LYS A 228 -31.78 27.35 29.94
C LYS A 228 -32.81 27.00 31.03
N ARG A 229 -32.77 25.78 31.61
CA ARG A 229 -33.71 25.42 32.68
C ARG A 229 -33.47 26.30 33.92
N LYS A 230 -34.55 26.71 34.57
CA LYS A 230 -34.46 27.37 35.87
C LYS A 230 -33.90 26.36 36.87
N LYS A 231 -32.68 26.59 37.34
CA LYS A 231 -32.07 25.75 38.38
C LYS A 231 -32.82 25.99 39.68
N THR A 232 -33.70 25.07 40.06
CA THR A 232 -34.31 25.08 41.39
C THR A 232 -33.17 24.87 42.40
N LYS A 233 -32.96 25.86 43.27
CA LYS A 233 -32.06 25.68 44.41
C LYS A 233 -32.73 24.63 45.30
N LEU A 234 -32.01 23.55 45.65
CA LEU A 234 -32.52 22.55 46.59
C LEU A 234 -33.05 23.28 47.84
N PRO A 235 -34.26 22.94 48.33
CA PRO A 235 -34.79 23.53 49.55
C PRO A 235 -33.77 23.42 50.69
N LYS A 236 -33.62 24.49 51.47
CA LYS A 236 -32.60 24.66 52.54
C LYS A 236 -32.91 23.80 53.79
N TRP A 237 -33.47 22.60 53.63
CA TRP A 237 -33.81 21.69 54.73
C TRP A 237 -32.82 20.54 54.93
N PHE A 238 -31.84 20.34 54.05
CA PHE A 238 -30.67 19.53 54.38
C PHE A 238 -29.61 20.42 55.01
N GLY A 239 -29.47 20.31 56.33
CA GLY A 239 -28.38 20.90 57.10
C GLY A 239 -27.03 20.61 56.44
N GLU A 240 -26.17 21.61 56.49
CA GLU A 240 -24.75 21.61 56.12
C GLU A 240 -24.34 20.64 55.00
N ARG A 241 -24.15 21.20 53.79
CA ARG A 241 -23.43 20.57 52.67
C ARG A 241 -22.29 19.68 53.20
N PRO A 242 -22.33 18.35 52.98
CA PRO A 242 -21.21 17.48 53.33
C PRO A 242 -19.96 17.99 52.62
N GLY A 243 -19.03 18.57 53.37
CA GLY A 243 -17.80 19.16 52.85
C GLY A 243 -17.50 20.61 53.27
N LYS A 244 -18.43 21.35 53.90
CA LYS A 244 -18.13 22.71 54.37
C LYS A 244 -17.37 22.66 55.72
N LYS A 245 -16.03 22.70 55.67
CA LYS A 245 -15.19 22.88 56.86
C LYS A 245 -15.45 24.27 57.47
N LYS A 246 -15.55 24.31 58.79
CA LYS A 246 -15.75 25.52 59.60
C LYS A 246 -14.59 26.51 59.38
N GLY A 247 -14.80 27.56 58.57
CA GLY A 247 -13.90 28.72 58.54
C GLY A 247 -13.47 29.32 57.20
N GLU A 248 -14.13 29.10 56.07
CA GLU A 248 -13.85 29.85 54.82
C GLU A 248 -14.89 30.97 54.55
N PRO A 249 -14.46 32.11 53.98
CA PRO A 249 -15.28 33.33 53.89
C PRO A 249 -16.48 33.20 52.95
N GLU A 250 -17.57 33.88 53.30
CA GLU A 250 -18.82 33.98 52.53
C GLU A 250 -18.57 34.51 51.12
N SER A 251 -18.98 33.70 50.12
CA SER A 251 -19.10 34.17 48.74
C SER A 251 -20.24 35.21 48.68
N PRO A 252 -19.99 36.47 48.25
CA PRO A 252 -20.97 37.55 48.29
C PRO A 252 -22.15 37.34 47.32
N GLU A 253 -23.17 36.59 47.72
CA GLU A 253 -24.44 36.50 46.99
C GLU A 253 -25.63 36.20 47.92
N GLU A 254 -25.53 36.56 49.20
CA GLU A 254 -26.62 36.48 50.18
C GLU A 254 -26.98 37.89 50.70
N GLU A 255 -27.53 38.75 49.85
CA GLU A 255 -28.32 39.90 50.30
C GLU A 255 -29.42 40.21 49.30
N GLU A 256 -30.53 39.48 49.35
CA GLU A 256 -31.89 39.97 49.06
C GLU A 256 -32.91 38.88 49.41
N VAL A 257 -33.25 38.78 50.70
CA VAL A 257 -34.46 38.10 51.15
C VAL A 257 -35.53 39.18 51.33
N LYS A 258 -36.43 39.32 50.37
CA LYS A 258 -37.78 39.83 50.64
C LYS A 258 -38.75 38.66 50.58
N LYS A 259 -39.15 38.30 51.79
CA LYS A 259 -40.25 37.45 52.22
C LYS A 259 -41.56 37.91 51.57
N ASP A 260 -42.30 36.99 50.97
CA ASP A 260 -43.77 36.96 50.94
C ASP A 260 -44.20 35.50 50.70
N ASP A 261 -44.75 34.89 51.75
CA ASP A 261 -45.52 33.64 51.72
C ASP A 261 -46.96 33.99 51.34
N GLU A 262 -47.61 33.20 50.47
CA GLU A 262 -49.03 32.79 50.60
C GLU A 262 -49.40 31.76 49.50
N ASP A 263 -49.76 30.55 49.95
CA ASP A 263 -50.73 29.58 49.44
C ASP A 263 -51.16 29.61 47.95
N ALA A 264 -50.97 28.49 47.24
CA ALA A 264 -52.04 27.49 47.04
C ALA A 264 -51.85 26.63 45.78
N ASP A 265 -52.14 25.35 46.00
CA ASP A 265 -52.82 24.41 45.10
C ASP A 265 -52.01 23.55 44.11
N ALA A 266 -52.30 22.26 44.25
CA ALA A 266 -51.74 21.14 43.54
C ALA A 266 -52.49 20.91 42.23
N GLY A 267 -51.75 20.61 41.16
CA GLY A 267 -52.28 20.00 39.94
C GLY A 267 -51.18 19.13 39.36
N GLY A 268 -51.30 17.82 39.57
CA GLY A 268 -50.38 16.82 39.07
C GLY A 268 -50.36 16.80 37.54
N ASP A 269 -49.18 16.51 37.01
CA ASP A 269 -48.96 16.23 35.60
C ASP A 269 -48.33 14.85 35.50
N ASP A 270 -48.73 14.18 34.44
CA ASP A 270 -48.80 12.75 34.17
C ASP A 270 -47.57 12.39 33.33
N GLU A 271 -46.43 12.07 33.96
CA GLU A 271 -45.17 11.73 33.25
C GLU A 271 -44.34 10.64 33.98
N GLU A 272 -44.97 9.80 34.82
CA GLU A 272 -44.30 8.66 35.49
C GLU A 272 -44.50 7.30 34.77
N GLU A 273 -45.24 7.24 33.66
CA GLU A 273 -45.43 5.98 32.90
C GLU A 273 -44.41 5.73 31.78
N GLU A 274 -43.57 6.70 31.38
CA GLU A 274 -42.65 6.52 30.22
C GLU A 274 -41.23 6.08 30.61
N GLU A 275 -40.75 6.31 31.84
CA GLU A 275 -39.41 5.87 32.28
C GLU A 275 -39.38 4.39 32.74
N GLY A 276 -40.53 3.79 33.05
CA GLY A 276 -40.60 2.38 33.47
C GLY A 276 -40.56 1.38 32.30
N GLU A 277 -41.01 1.77 31.11
CA GLU A 277 -40.96 0.90 29.92
C GLU A 277 -39.55 0.86 29.28
N GLU A 278 -38.74 1.92 29.40
CA GLU A 278 -37.36 1.92 28.88
C GLU A 278 -36.40 1.09 29.76
N GLU A 279 -36.61 1.03 31.10
CA GLU A 279 -35.78 0.17 31.97
C GLU A 279 -36.14 -1.34 31.86
N GLU A 280 -37.40 -1.69 31.57
CA GLU A 280 -37.79 -3.10 31.29
C GLU A 280 -37.33 -3.60 29.91
N GLU A 281 -37.20 -2.74 28.89
CA GLU A 281 -36.62 -3.13 27.59
C GLU A 281 -35.10 -3.33 27.64
N GLU A 282 -34.35 -2.54 28.43
CA GLU A 282 -32.89 -2.74 28.56
C GLU A 282 -32.53 -4.01 29.37
N GLU A 283 -33.27 -4.38 30.43
CA GLU A 283 -33.02 -5.65 31.13
C GLU A 283 -33.39 -6.88 30.28
N ALA A 284 -34.37 -6.76 29.37
CA ALA A 284 -34.75 -7.86 28.46
C ALA A 284 -33.74 -8.08 27.31
N GLU A 285 -33.08 -7.02 26.80
CA GLU A 285 -32.00 -7.17 25.81
C GLU A 285 -30.72 -7.76 26.45
N GLU A 286 -30.40 -7.43 27.72
CA GLU A 286 -29.25 -8.05 28.40
C GLU A 286 -29.47 -9.54 28.72
N GLU A 287 -30.69 -9.98 29.05
CA GLU A 287 -30.98 -11.42 29.26
C GLU A 287 -30.97 -12.22 27.94
N GLU A 288 -31.38 -11.66 26.79
CA GLU A 288 -31.27 -12.34 25.48
C GLU A 288 -29.80 -12.47 25.00
N GLU A 289 -28.93 -11.48 25.27
CA GLU A 289 -27.50 -11.58 24.92
C GLU A 289 -26.77 -12.63 25.79
N GLU A 290 -27.11 -12.78 27.07
CA GLU A 290 -26.53 -13.85 27.92
C GLU A 290 -27.00 -15.26 27.50
N GLU A 291 -28.25 -15.44 27.07
CA GLU A 291 -28.72 -16.74 26.55
C GLU A 291 -28.08 -17.10 25.19
N GLU A 292 -27.83 -16.14 24.29
CA GLU A 292 -27.11 -16.41 23.02
C GLU A 292 -25.63 -16.76 23.25
N GLU A 293 -24.95 -16.14 24.23
CA GLU A 293 -23.56 -16.52 24.57
C GLU A 293 -23.48 -17.91 25.21
N GLU A 294 -24.45 -18.32 26.05
CA GLU A 294 -24.49 -19.68 26.60
C GLU A 294 -24.80 -20.74 25.52
N GLU A 295 -25.66 -20.46 24.53
CA GLU A 295 -25.90 -21.39 23.41
C GLU A 295 -24.69 -21.53 22.47
N GLU A 296 -23.93 -20.45 22.22
CA GLU A 296 -22.69 -20.54 21.44
C GLU A 296 -21.58 -21.34 22.16
N GLU A 297 -21.46 -21.22 23.50
CA GLU A 297 -20.51 -22.02 24.27
C GLU A 297 -20.91 -23.52 24.31
N GLU A 298 -22.20 -23.85 24.40
CA GLU A 298 -22.66 -25.25 24.32
C GLU A 298 -22.46 -25.86 22.93
N GLU A 299 -22.65 -25.10 21.84
CA GLU A 299 -22.37 -25.58 20.47
C GLU A 299 -20.86 -25.79 20.23
N GLU A 300 -19.99 -24.95 20.80
CA GLU A 300 -18.53 -25.16 20.72
C GLU A 300 -18.08 -26.40 21.53
N GLU A 301 -18.69 -26.69 22.68
CA GLU A 301 -18.38 -27.90 23.44
C GLU A 301 -18.89 -29.19 22.76
N GLU A 302 -20.03 -29.16 22.04
CA GLU A 302 -20.50 -30.31 21.25
C GLU A 302 -19.66 -30.56 19.97
N GLU A 303 -19.00 -29.55 19.39
CA GLU A 303 -18.10 -29.73 18.24
C GLU A 303 -16.70 -30.27 18.63
N GLU A 304 -16.29 -30.15 19.89
CA GLU A 304 -15.00 -30.65 20.40
C GLU A 304 -15.02 -32.10 20.95
N GLU A 305 -16.19 -32.74 21.12
CA GLU A 305 -16.36 -34.15 21.54
C GLU A 305 -16.46 -35.17 20.38
#